data_AF-A0A2G9S414-F1
#
_entry.id   AF-A0A2G9S414-F1
#
_cell.length_a   1.000
_cell.length_b   1.000
_cell.length_c   1.000
_cell.angle_alpha   90.00
_cell.angle_beta   90.00
_cell.angle_gamma   90.00
#
_symmetry.space_group_name_H-M   'P 1'
#
loop_
_entity.id
_entity.type
_entity.pdbx_description
1 polymer ?
#
loop_
_entity_poly.entity_id
_entity_poly.type
_entity_poly.pdbx_seq_one_letter_code
_entity_poly.pdbx_strand_id
1 'polypeptide(L)'
;FLEPDLLPPPENVFIHSTNLIHILHWKPLPKSWGNVTYSVQSQGEYERVYKNHTWNDIYQCQSISEHQCNVTYDVAANVLYAFRVRSEQEVQRTSVWAEMEKLFNRMTYWRKLYILMEAPKLRAGRSFTAMNGSTRFCNL
;
A
#
# COMPACT_ATOMS: atom_id res chain seq x y z
N PHE A 1 33.66 18.15 3.84
CA PHE A 1 32.22 18.46 3.85
C PHE A 1 31.60 17.59 4.91
N LEU A 2 31.27 18.16 6.07
CA LEU A 2 30.57 17.42 7.12
C LEU A 2 29.14 17.23 6.60
N GLU A 3 28.72 15.98 6.45
CA GLU A 3 27.32 15.65 6.16
C GLU A 3 26.47 16.29 7.26
N PRO A 4 25.40 17.03 6.93
CA PRO A 4 24.54 17.59 7.96
C PRO A 4 24.12 16.46 8.88
N ASP A 5 23.99 16.78 10.16
CA ASP A 5 23.56 15.93 11.25
C ASP A 5 22.25 15.19 10.89
N LEU A 6 22.29 14.14 10.06
CA LEU A 6 21.11 13.47 9.52
C LEU A 6 20.55 12.53 10.58
N LEU A 7 19.23 12.53 10.74
CA LEU A 7 18.58 11.47 11.52
C LEU A 7 18.60 10.17 10.69
N PRO A 8 18.70 9.00 11.34
CA PRO A 8 18.49 7.75 10.64
C PRO A 8 17.03 7.66 10.14
N PRO A 9 16.80 7.14 8.93
CA PRO A 9 15.46 6.91 8.42
C PRO A 9 14.76 5.81 9.25
N PRO A 10 13.43 5.87 9.40
CA PRO A 10 12.68 4.78 10.00
C PRO A 10 12.87 3.47 9.23
N GLU A 11 12.89 2.33 9.93
CA GLU A 11 13.00 1.01 9.32
C GLU A 11 11.65 0.29 9.32
N ASN A 12 11.54 -0.80 8.56
CA ASN A 12 10.36 -1.68 8.54
C ASN A 12 9.06 -0.91 8.30
N VAL A 13 9.01 -0.13 7.22
CA VAL A 13 7.79 0.59 6.82
C VAL A 13 6.84 -0.41 6.16
N PHE A 14 5.69 -0.68 6.77
CA PHE A 14 4.69 -1.60 6.23
C PHE A 14 3.27 -1.13 6.54
N ILE A 15 2.31 -1.64 5.80
CA ILE A 15 0.89 -1.32 5.98
C ILE A 15 0.10 -2.53 6.46
N HIS A 16 -0.69 -2.33 7.51
CA HIS A 16 -1.68 -3.28 7.97
C HIS A 16 -3.07 -2.82 7.55
N SER A 17 -3.82 -3.70 6.88
CA SER A 17 -5.11 -3.36 6.28
C SER A 17 -6.18 -4.37 6.65
N THR A 18 -7.19 -3.96 7.41
CA THR A 18 -8.32 -4.81 7.84
C THR A 18 -9.62 -4.03 7.72
N ASN A 19 -10.65 -4.63 7.11
CA ASN A 19 -12.00 -4.02 6.97
C ASN A 19 -11.97 -2.57 6.42
N LEU A 20 -11.18 -2.34 5.37
CA LEU A 20 -10.95 -1.02 4.75
C LEU A 20 -10.27 0.02 5.64
N ILE A 21 -9.81 -0.36 6.83
CA ILE A 21 -8.97 0.47 7.68
C ILE A 21 -7.51 0.16 7.35
N HIS A 22 -6.75 1.20 6.98
CA HIS A 22 -5.38 1.10 6.52
C HIS A 22 -4.45 1.87 7.48
N ILE A 23 -3.62 1.15 8.20
CA ILE A 23 -2.66 1.72 9.16
C ILE A 23 -1.24 1.47 8.67
N LEU A 24 -0.49 2.52 8.40
CA LEU A 24 0.93 2.47 8.12
C LEU A 24 1.70 2.37 9.45
N HIS A 25 2.69 1.50 9.51
CA HIS A 25 3.55 1.28 10.67
C HIS A 25 5.02 1.40 10.26
N TRP A 26 5.87 1.77 11.22
CA TRP A 26 7.32 1.75 11.09
C TRP A 26 7.97 1.47 12.44
N LYS A 27 9.24 1.06 12.41
CA LYS A 27 10.06 0.90 13.61
C LYS A 27 10.53 2.30 14.07
N PRO A 28 10.26 2.70 15.33
CA PRO A 28 10.72 3.98 15.84
C PRO A 28 12.23 4.00 16.05
N LEU A 29 12.79 5.21 16.05
CA LEU A 29 14.16 5.42 16.49
C LEU A 29 14.31 5.17 18.00
N PRO A 30 15.48 4.67 18.46
CA PRO A 30 15.76 4.55 19.87
C PRO A 30 15.66 5.89 20.62
N LYS A 31 15.21 5.86 21.88
CA LYS A 31 15.07 7.06 22.73
C LYS A 31 16.36 7.89 22.90
N SER A 32 17.52 7.30 22.63
CA SER A 32 18.82 8.01 22.65
C SER A 32 18.89 9.15 21.64
N TRP A 33 18.05 9.14 20.60
CA TRP A 33 17.94 10.23 19.63
C TRP A 33 17.14 11.43 20.16
N GLY A 34 16.43 11.29 21.29
CA GLY A 34 15.64 12.36 21.89
C GLY A 34 14.20 12.41 21.38
N ASN A 35 13.61 13.60 21.31
CA ASN A 35 12.22 13.79 20.89
C ASN A 35 12.10 13.82 19.37
N VAL A 36 11.99 12.63 18.77
CA VAL A 36 11.83 12.44 17.34
C VAL A 36 10.35 12.40 16.99
N THR A 37 9.95 13.18 16.00
CA THR A 37 8.65 13.12 15.35
C THR A 37 8.76 12.51 13.96
N TYR A 38 7.62 12.22 13.34
CA TYR A 38 7.54 11.57 12.04
C TYR A 38 6.56 12.29 11.14
N SER A 39 6.91 12.36 9.86
CA SER A 39 6.03 12.87 8.81
C SER A 39 5.82 11.82 7.75
N VAL A 40 4.59 11.68 7.26
CA VAL A 40 4.20 10.65 6.28
C VAL A 40 3.73 11.29 4.98
N GLN A 41 4.13 10.70 3.87
CA GLN A 41 3.66 11.07 2.54
C GLN A 41 3.10 9.85 1.80
N SER A 42 2.17 10.13 0.89
CA SER A 42 1.59 9.15 -0.02
C SER A 42 1.83 9.51 -1.47
N GLN A 43 1.78 8.50 -2.32
CA GLN A 43 1.86 8.68 -3.76
C GLN A 43 0.96 7.66 -4.46
N GLY A 44 -0.11 8.13 -5.09
CA GLY A 44 -1.01 7.31 -5.88
C GLY A 44 -0.48 7.03 -7.28
N GLU A 45 -1.27 6.31 -8.07
CA GLU A 45 -0.95 6.07 -9.49
C GLU A 45 -0.93 7.35 -10.31
N TYR A 46 -1.85 8.28 -10.02
CA TYR A 46 -1.91 9.53 -10.74
C TYR A 46 -0.61 10.34 -10.55
N GLU A 47 -0.12 10.44 -9.31
CA GLU A 47 1.14 11.13 -9.04
C GLU A 47 2.34 10.45 -9.71
N ARG A 48 2.40 9.11 -9.65
CA ARG A 48 3.48 8.33 -10.26
C ARG A 48 3.52 8.46 -11.78
N VAL A 49 2.38 8.44 -12.44
CA VAL A 49 2.29 8.35 -13.91
C VAL A 49 2.17 9.72 -14.57
N TYR A 50 1.46 10.67 -13.95
CA TYR A 50 1.06 11.92 -14.59
C TYR A 50 1.57 13.19 -13.88
N LYS A 51 2.19 13.09 -12.70
CA LYS A 51 2.80 14.23 -12.00
C LYS A 51 4.26 14.01 -11.62
N ASN A 52 5.06 13.46 -12.52
CA ASN A 52 6.52 13.36 -12.35
C ASN A 52 6.96 12.80 -10.98
N HIS A 53 6.25 11.81 -10.46
CA HIS A 53 6.53 11.21 -9.15
C HIS A 53 6.51 12.22 -7.98
N THR A 54 5.61 13.21 -8.00
CA THR A 54 5.33 14.07 -6.83
C THR A 54 4.80 13.26 -5.65
N TRP A 55 5.04 13.72 -4.43
CA TRP A 55 4.51 13.13 -3.21
C TRP A 55 3.52 14.09 -2.54
N ASN A 56 2.48 13.54 -1.91
CA ASN A 56 1.47 14.32 -1.19
C ASN A 56 1.63 14.09 0.32
N ASP A 57 1.57 15.16 1.11
CA ASP A 57 1.54 15.07 2.56
C ASP A 57 0.25 14.41 3.04
N ILE A 58 0.39 13.48 3.98
CA ILE A 58 -0.74 12.99 4.76
C ILE A 58 -0.89 13.95 5.94
N TYR A 59 -1.81 14.90 5.83
CA TYR A 59 -1.89 16.06 6.73
C TYR A 59 -2.03 15.67 8.20
N GLN A 60 -2.82 14.63 8.51
CA GLN A 60 -3.01 14.14 9.88
C GLN A 60 -1.79 13.41 10.45
N CYS A 61 -0.74 13.20 9.65
CA CYS A 61 0.47 12.49 10.01
C CYS A 61 1.73 13.30 9.73
N GLN A 62 1.66 14.63 9.89
CA GLN A 62 2.82 15.51 9.88
C GLN A 62 3.32 15.76 11.31
N SER A 63 4.62 15.57 11.52
CA SER A 63 5.32 15.75 12.80
C SER A 63 4.62 15.08 14.00
N ILE A 64 4.14 13.85 13.82
CA ILE A 64 3.50 13.04 14.86
C ILE A 64 4.52 12.30 15.72
N SER A 65 4.18 12.01 16.98
CA SER A 65 5.05 11.25 17.89
C SER A 65 4.84 9.74 17.78
N GLU A 66 3.67 9.36 17.28
CA GLU A 66 3.22 8.00 17.05
C GLU A 66 4.09 7.31 15.99
N HIS A 67 4.13 5.98 16.06
CA HIS A 67 4.92 5.15 15.14
C HIS A 67 4.02 4.43 14.13
N GLN A 68 2.83 5.00 13.95
CA GLN A 68 1.81 4.54 13.04
C GLN A 68 0.95 5.71 12.56
N CYS A 69 0.37 5.58 11.39
CA CYS A 69 -0.49 6.59 10.78
C CYS A 69 -1.71 5.92 10.15
N ASN A 70 -2.91 6.45 10.42
CA ASN A 70 -4.11 6.02 9.72
C ASN A 70 -4.19 6.73 8.36
N VAL A 71 -4.00 5.96 7.28
CA VAL A 71 -3.97 6.44 5.89
C VAL A 71 -5.24 6.07 5.12
N THR A 72 -6.29 5.64 5.83
CA THR A 72 -7.54 5.14 5.22
C THR A 72 -8.14 6.14 4.23
N TYR A 73 -8.17 7.42 4.61
CA TYR A 73 -8.75 8.48 3.79
C TYR A 73 -7.86 8.88 2.60
N ASP A 74 -6.55 8.63 2.69
CA ASP A 74 -5.59 8.89 1.62
C ASP A 74 -5.65 7.81 0.52
N VAL A 75 -6.15 6.62 0.84
CA VAL A 75 -6.40 5.52 -0.12
C VAL A 75 -7.79 5.68 -0.76
N ALA A 76 -7.94 6.72 -1.58
CA ALA A 76 -9.22 7.05 -2.21
C ALA A 76 -9.64 6.08 -3.33
N ALA A 77 -8.69 5.46 -4.05
CA ALA A 77 -8.96 4.65 -5.25
C ALA A 77 -8.44 3.20 -5.16
N ASN A 78 -8.93 2.32 -6.04
CA ASN A 78 -8.48 0.93 -6.19
C ASN A 78 -7.16 0.81 -6.99
N VAL A 79 -6.18 1.66 -6.70
CA VAL A 79 -4.90 1.74 -7.42
C VAL A 79 -3.73 1.34 -6.51
N LEU A 80 -2.53 1.34 -7.08
CA LEU A 80 -1.29 1.12 -6.32
C LEU A 80 -0.84 2.43 -5.65
N TYR A 81 -0.55 2.37 -4.36
CA TYR A 81 -0.05 3.47 -3.53
C TYR A 81 1.36 3.16 -3.01
N ALA A 82 2.25 4.13 -3.08
CA ALA A 82 3.47 4.14 -2.29
C ALA A 82 3.25 4.99 -1.03
N PHE A 83 3.95 4.62 0.04
CA PHE A 83 4.00 5.40 1.27
C PHE A 83 5.44 5.55 1.70
N ARG A 84 5.75 6.71 2.27
CA ARG A 84 7.06 6.98 2.86
C ARG A 84 6.94 7.76 4.15
N VAL A 85 7.89 7.55 5.03
CA VAL A 85 7.98 8.21 6.32
C VAL A 85 9.39 8.72 6.55
N ARG A 86 9.54 9.85 7.22
CA ARG A 86 10.85 10.34 7.67
C ARG A 86 10.80 10.68 9.15
N SER A 87 11.97 10.66 9.78
CA SER A 87 12.18 11.17 11.13
C SER A 87 12.53 12.65 11.09
N GLU A 88 12.06 13.39 12.09
CA GLU A 88 12.26 14.82 12.26
C GLU A 88 12.63 15.10 13.72
N GLN A 89 13.51 16.06 13.94
CA GLN A 89 13.88 16.55 15.26
C GLN A 89 14.30 18.02 15.15
N GLU A 90 13.73 18.85 16.03
CA GLU A 90 13.91 20.31 15.97
C GLU A 90 13.56 20.87 14.58
N VAL A 91 13.92 22.12 14.27
CA VAL A 91 13.48 22.78 13.03
C VAL A 91 14.28 22.32 11.80
N GLN A 92 15.45 21.70 11.97
CA GLN A 92 16.41 21.51 10.87
C GLN A 92 16.94 20.08 10.72
N ARG A 93 16.70 19.18 11.68
CA ARG A 93 17.23 17.81 11.62
C ARG A 93 16.17 16.87 11.06
N THR A 94 16.42 16.32 9.88
CA THR A 94 15.51 15.36 9.23
C THR A 94 16.29 14.16 8.71
N SER A 95 15.61 13.02 8.58
CA SER A 95 16.15 11.88 7.86
C SER A 95 15.83 11.97 6.36
N VAL A 96 16.52 11.15 5.58
CA VAL A 96 15.97 10.75 4.27
C VAL A 96 14.64 10.03 4.44
N TRP A 97 13.85 9.97 3.38
CA TRP A 97 12.59 9.24 3.40
C TRP A 97 12.82 7.73 3.37
N ALA A 98 12.15 7.01 4.26
CA ALA A 98 12.02 5.57 4.22
C ALA A 98 10.72 5.20 3.50
N GLU A 99 10.84 4.48 2.39
CA GLU A 99 9.70 4.04 1.60
C GLU A 99 9.32 2.60 1.91
N MET A 100 8.05 2.26 1.78
CA MET A 100 7.59 0.87 1.87
C MET A 100 8.14 0.06 0.69
N GLU A 101 8.60 -1.17 0.95
CA GLU A 101 9.26 -2.02 -0.07
C GLU A 101 8.37 -2.36 -1.28
N LYS A 102 7.05 -2.41 -1.07
CA LYS A 102 6.08 -2.80 -2.10
C LYS A 102 4.93 -1.81 -2.11
N LEU A 103 4.40 -1.57 -3.29
CA LEU A 103 3.19 -0.76 -3.45
C LEU A 103 1.97 -1.45 -2.83
N PHE A 104 1.12 -0.67 -2.19
CA PHE A 104 -0.12 -1.11 -1.57
C PHE A 104 -1.30 -0.99 -2.54
N ASN A 105 -2.16 -2.00 -2.60
CA ASN A 105 -3.45 -1.91 -3.27
C ASN A 105 -4.52 -2.55 -2.38
N ARG A 106 -5.59 -1.80 -2.09
CA ARG A 106 -6.65 -2.22 -1.18
C ARG A 106 -7.44 -3.45 -1.67
N MET A 107 -7.45 -3.74 -2.98
CA MET A 107 -8.11 -4.90 -3.58
C MET A 107 -7.28 -6.19 -3.50
N THR A 108 -5.94 -6.10 -3.45
CA THR A 108 -5.08 -7.29 -3.46
C THR A 108 -5.20 -8.10 -2.16
N TYR A 109 -5.61 -7.47 -1.05
CA TYR A 109 -5.94 -8.17 0.20
C TYR A 109 -7.21 -9.02 0.10
N TRP A 110 -8.17 -8.65 -0.76
CA TRP A 110 -9.35 -9.46 -1.04
C TRP A 110 -9.05 -10.60 -2.02
N ARG A 111 -8.14 -10.40 -2.99
CA ARG A 111 -7.77 -11.44 -3.97
C ARG A 111 -7.20 -12.70 -3.35
N LYS A 112 -6.48 -12.62 -2.22
CA LYS A 112 -6.05 -13.84 -1.48
C LYS A 112 -7.24 -14.67 -0.99
N LEU A 113 -8.33 -14.04 -0.53
CA LEU A 113 -9.56 -14.75 -0.16
C LEU A 113 -10.29 -15.28 -1.40
N TYR A 114 -10.43 -14.50 -2.47
CA TYR A 114 -11.12 -14.96 -3.68
C TYR A 114 -10.43 -16.17 -4.34
N ILE A 115 -9.09 -16.24 -4.36
CA ILE A 115 -8.38 -17.41 -4.91
C ILE A 115 -8.58 -18.66 -4.04
N LEU A 116 -8.75 -18.52 -2.72
CA LEU A 116 -9.03 -19.66 -1.82
C LEU A 116 -10.47 -20.18 -1.91
N MET A 117 -11.40 -19.39 -2.45
CA MET A 117 -12.81 -19.78 -2.61
C MET A 117 -13.14 -20.35 -3.99
N GLU A 118 -12.24 -20.24 -4.99
CA GLU A 118 -12.44 -20.81 -6.32
C GLU A 118 -11.43 -21.90 -6.65
N ALA A 119 -11.77 -23.13 -6.25
CA ALA A 119 -11.54 -24.30 -7.09
C ALA A 119 -12.70 -25.29 -6.94
N PRO A 120 -13.94 -24.97 -7.38
CA PRO A 120 -14.93 -26.01 -7.61
C PRO A 120 -14.36 -26.93 -8.69
N LYS A 121 -14.01 -28.15 -8.29
CA LYS A 121 -13.63 -29.23 -9.21
C LYS A 121 -14.67 -29.25 -10.33
N LEU A 122 -14.24 -29.00 -11.57
CA LEU A 122 -15.05 -29.29 -12.75
C LEU A 122 -15.43 -30.77 -12.66
N ARG A 123 -16.66 -31.03 -12.25
CA ARG A 123 -17.23 -32.37 -12.24
C ARG A 123 -17.34 -32.73 -13.71
N ALA A 124 -16.51 -33.66 -14.18
CA ALA A 124 -16.61 -34.18 -15.54
C ALA A 124 -18.03 -34.69 -15.76
N GLY A 125 -18.84 -33.89 -16.46
CA GLY A 125 -20.19 -34.22 -16.87
C GLY A 125 -20.11 -35.38 -17.86
N ARG A 126 -20.92 -36.41 -17.59
CA ARG A 126 -20.99 -37.66 -18.35
C ARG A 126 -21.15 -37.41 -19.85
N SER A 127 -20.47 -38.23 -20.65
CA SER A 127 -20.66 -38.32 -22.10
C SER A 127 -22.12 -38.51 -22.47
N PHE A 128 -22.61 -37.69 -23.40
CA PHE A 128 -23.84 -37.96 -24.14
C PHE A 128 -23.46 -38.40 -25.54
N THR A 129 -23.81 -39.64 -25.88
CA THR A 129 -23.66 -40.22 -27.21
C THR A 129 -24.52 -39.44 -28.20
N ALA A 130 -23.91 -38.98 -29.30
CA ALA A 130 -24.63 -38.35 -30.40
C ALA A 130 -25.55 -39.38 -31.07
N MET A 131 -26.84 -39.07 -31.17
CA MET A 131 -27.74 -39.67 -32.14
C MET A 131 -28.33 -38.57 -33.02
N ASN A 132 -27.89 -38.59 -34.28
CA ASN A 132 -28.54 -38.11 -35.49
C ASN A 132 -29.22 -36.72 -35.51
N GLY A 133 -28.63 -35.84 -36.33
CA GLY A 133 -29.40 -35.14 -37.36
C GLY A 133 -29.73 -33.67 -37.09
N SER A 134 -29.20 -32.81 -37.96
CA SER A 134 -29.59 -31.41 -38.20
C SER A 134 -29.03 -30.35 -37.24
N THR A 135 -27.81 -29.91 -37.55
CA THR A 135 -27.25 -28.62 -37.10
C THR A 135 -28.09 -27.47 -37.65
N ARG A 136 -28.73 -26.68 -36.78
CA ARG A 136 -29.09 -25.28 -37.08
C ARG A 136 -28.23 -24.37 -36.23
N PHE A 137 -27.48 -23.50 -36.89
CA PHE A 137 -26.79 -22.39 -36.24
C PHE A 137 -27.83 -21.30 -35.93
N CYS A 138 -27.93 -20.87 -34.67
CA CYS A 138 -28.49 -19.56 -34.33
C CYS A 138 -27.32 -18.61 -34.09
N ASN A 139 -27.25 -17.54 -34.88
CA ASN A 139 -26.37 -16.39 -34.64
C ASN A 139 -27.21 -15.23 -34.08
N LEU A 140 -26.60 -14.55 -33.09
CA LEU A 140 -26.99 -13.34 -32.33
C LEU A 140 -28.11 -13.51 -31.30
#